data_AF-A0A5S4HK12-F1
#
_entry.id   AF-A0A5S4HK12-F1
#
_cell.length_a   1.000
_cell.length_b   1.000
_cell.length_c   1.000
_cell.angle_alpha   90.00
_cell.angle_beta   90.00
_cell.angle_gamma   90.00
#
_symmetry.space_group_name_H-M   'P 1'
#
loop_
_entity.id
_entity.type
_entity.pdbx_description
1 polymer ?
#
loop_
_entity_poly.entity_id
_entity_poly.type
_entity_poly.pdbx_seq_one_letter_code
_entity_poly.pdbx_strand_id
1 'polypeptide(L)'
;MKKIIKGTALLAACVTATALTGCADSGGGKSGGSANLDIATLTLPQSLDPADATGSALPFFQAVYDTLLKREPDGTYSPMLATKWEYSADRTQLKLTLRDDVKFDDGSPFDAAAVKANMERFAKGTGASAKTLADVKSIEVVDKTHVTVHLAQPNPAMLYYLSDAAGLMANPADFAEPGNPLKTKPDGTGPYDLDSKRTAIGTKWVYTRASNYWGAKLPYNELTFHYFNNETAVVNGLKTGQINAALLQAADQQSRIESDPKVKTTKQEFDFQGLLLFDRDGKIAPALGDARVRQALNHAIDRKTMLDKLRQGRGQITDQIFGTQTAAYDQRLDSSYPHDPAKARELLKQAGYADGFSLKLPRITAIVPDALAASLQSDLEAIGVKVTWDVIDPSQIQKIYTDRKYPAMVMNIGQSPNDWVAIGGLVLPGAGNMFGTTDATVQGLLPKIQKASPEEAKADLKALNEHLVKEAWFVPFYRMTYLHVSDGSVKVTPQAGMAVPSVYNYAPAK
;
A
#
# COMPACT_ATOMS: atom_id res chain seq x y z
N MET A 1 -69.34 34.43 -1.35
CA MET A 1 -70.71 33.84 -1.40
C MET A 1 -70.64 32.44 -0.78
N LYS A 2 -71.51 32.17 0.22
CA LYS A 2 -71.88 30.88 0.88
C LYS A 2 -70.73 29.89 1.20
N LYS A 3 -70.21 29.66 2.42
CA LYS A 3 -70.70 29.51 3.81
C LYS A 3 -71.66 28.31 4.07
N ILE A 4 -71.23 27.48 5.04
CA ILE A 4 -71.94 26.61 6.02
C ILE A 4 -72.49 25.23 5.51
N ILE A 5 -72.57 24.06 6.19
CA ILE A 5 -72.64 23.60 7.61
C ILE A 5 -72.11 22.13 7.75
N LYS A 6 -71.71 21.80 8.99
CA LYS A 6 -71.35 20.52 9.64
C LYS A 6 -72.38 19.37 9.50
N GLY A 7 -71.94 18.14 9.80
CA GLY A 7 -72.82 17.04 10.23
C GLY A 7 -72.06 15.79 10.69
N THR A 8 -72.22 15.42 11.96
CA THR A 8 -71.62 14.26 12.66
C THR A 8 -72.75 13.28 13.02
N ALA A 9 -72.56 11.96 12.83
CA ALA A 9 -73.18 10.81 13.55
C ALA A 9 -72.98 9.53 12.71
N LEU A 10 -72.33 8.45 13.14
CA LEU A 10 -72.50 7.48 14.24
C LEU A 10 -72.97 6.10 13.70
N LEU A 11 -72.12 5.10 13.94
CA LEU A 11 -72.32 3.64 14.08
C LEU A 11 -73.50 2.90 13.38
N ALA A 12 -73.14 1.83 12.65
CA ALA A 12 -73.76 0.51 12.83
C ALA A 12 -72.77 -0.60 12.43
N ALA A 13 -72.46 -1.46 13.40
CA ALA A 13 -71.64 -2.65 13.26
C ALA A 13 -72.44 -3.79 12.60
N CYS A 14 -71.79 -4.61 11.77
CA CYS A 14 -72.21 -5.98 11.56
C CYS A 14 -70.96 -6.88 11.52
N VAL A 15 -70.92 -7.76 12.51
CA VAL A 15 -69.91 -8.79 12.76
C VAL A 15 -70.21 -9.98 11.84
N THR A 16 -69.22 -10.43 11.08
CA THR A 16 -69.14 -11.83 10.65
C THR A 16 -67.70 -12.29 10.77
N ALA A 17 -67.47 -13.09 11.81
CA ALA A 17 -66.26 -13.85 12.01
C ALA A 17 -66.27 -15.08 11.10
N THR A 18 -65.20 -15.24 10.31
CA THR A 18 -64.80 -16.54 9.77
C THR A 18 -63.32 -16.70 10.04
N ALA A 19 -63.03 -17.60 10.97
CA ALA A 19 -61.70 -18.10 11.26
C ALA A 19 -61.20 -18.93 10.07
N LEU A 20 -60.04 -18.58 9.53
CA LEU A 20 -59.15 -19.55 8.89
C LEU A 20 -57.78 -19.45 9.56
N THR A 21 -57.50 -20.47 10.37
CA THR A 21 -56.17 -20.95 10.71
C THR A 21 -55.38 -21.24 9.44
N GLY A 22 -54.24 -20.57 9.26
CA GLY A 22 -53.28 -20.82 8.18
C GLY A 22 -51.87 -20.49 8.67
N CYS A 23 -51.11 -21.55 8.91
CA CYS A 23 -49.72 -21.68 9.35
C CYS A 23 -48.84 -20.43 9.41
N ALA A 24 -48.30 -20.20 10.61
CA ALA A 24 -47.03 -19.53 10.80
C ALA A 24 -45.93 -20.31 10.07
N ASP A 25 -45.43 -19.73 8.97
CA ASP A 25 -44.12 -20.11 8.44
C ASP A 25 -43.11 -19.15 9.07
N SER A 26 -42.42 -19.67 10.08
CA SER A 26 -41.21 -19.09 10.63
C SER A 26 -40.11 -19.16 9.57
N GLY A 27 -40.19 -18.26 8.58
CA GLY A 27 -39.14 -18.01 7.62
C GLY A 27 -37.94 -17.42 8.34
N GLY A 28 -37.02 -18.31 8.74
CA GLY A 28 -35.73 -17.94 9.31
C GLY A 28 -35.07 -16.86 8.46
N GLY A 29 -34.74 -15.75 9.11
CA GLY A 29 -33.96 -14.68 8.51
C GLY A 29 -32.66 -15.24 7.95
N LYS A 30 -32.59 -15.34 6.63
CA LYS A 30 -31.29 -15.28 5.95
C LYS A 30 -30.75 -13.90 6.28
N SER A 31 -29.70 -13.84 7.08
CA SER A 31 -28.81 -12.69 7.12
C SER A 31 -28.29 -12.49 5.69
N GLY A 32 -28.98 -11.65 4.94
CA GLY A 32 -28.54 -11.23 3.62
C GLY A 32 -27.28 -10.40 3.84
N GLY A 33 -26.11 -11.04 3.73
CA GLY A 33 -24.87 -10.31 3.53
C GLY A 33 -25.10 -9.30 2.40
N SER A 34 -24.66 -8.06 2.60
CA SER A 34 -24.84 -7.00 1.62
C SER A 34 -24.42 -7.50 0.23
N ALA A 35 -25.30 -7.36 -0.76
CA ALA A 35 -24.97 -7.68 -2.14
C ALA A 35 -23.86 -6.77 -2.70
N ASN A 36 -23.54 -5.69 -1.98
CA ASN A 36 -22.62 -4.64 -2.40
C ASN A 36 -21.47 -4.48 -1.39
N LEU A 37 -20.28 -4.24 -1.92
CA LEU A 37 -19.10 -3.83 -1.17
C LEU A 37 -18.81 -2.36 -1.47
N ASP A 38 -18.97 -1.50 -0.46
CA ASP A 38 -18.83 -0.06 -0.57
C ASP A 38 -17.64 0.39 0.29
N ILE A 39 -16.51 0.67 -0.38
CA ILE A 39 -15.22 0.94 0.25
C ILE A 39 -14.94 2.44 0.20
N ALA A 40 -14.59 3.05 1.34
CA ALA A 40 -14.02 4.39 1.34
C ALA A 40 -12.56 4.41 0.89
N THR A 41 -12.20 5.43 0.12
CA THR A 41 -10.83 5.75 -0.26
C THR A 41 -10.54 7.23 -0.12
N LEU A 42 -9.29 7.56 0.21
CA LEU A 42 -8.75 8.93 0.22
C LEU A 42 -7.82 9.17 -0.98
N THR A 43 -7.61 8.16 -1.82
CA THR A 43 -6.76 8.21 -3.01
C THR A 43 -7.53 7.76 -4.23
N LEU A 44 -7.25 8.39 -5.37
CA LEU A 44 -7.84 8.03 -6.65
C LEU A 44 -6.75 7.61 -7.63
N PRO A 45 -7.02 6.61 -8.49
CA PRO A 45 -6.15 6.36 -9.63
C PRO A 45 -6.21 7.55 -10.60
N GLN A 46 -5.09 7.82 -11.30
CA GLN A 46 -5.05 8.84 -12.34
C GLN A 46 -5.82 8.40 -13.60
N SER A 47 -5.77 7.10 -13.89
CA SER A 47 -6.49 6.41 -14.96
C SER A 47 -6.64 4.93 -14.58
N LEU A 48 -7.38 4.15 -15.38
CA LEU A 48 -7.44 2.69 -15.22
C LEU A 48 -6.43 1.92 -16.09
N ASP A 49 -5.51 2.60 -16.76
CA ASP A 49 -4.42 1.92 -17.45
C ASP A 49 -3.49 1.24 -16.43
N PRO A 50 -3.23 -0.08 -16.51
CA PRO A 50 -2.33 -0.77 -15.59
C PRO A 50 -0.93 -0.14 -15.45
N ALA A 51 -0.47 0.63 -16.44
CA ALA A 51 0.79 1.36 -16.36
C ALA A 51 0.80 2.46 -15.28
N ASP A 52 -0.39 2.95 -14.88
CA ASP A 52 -0.60 3.95 -13.82
C ASP A 52 -0.91 3.31 -12.46
N ALA A 53 -0.97 1.97 -12.38
CA ALA A 53 -1.29 1.26 -11.14
C ALA A 53 -0.18 1.42 -10.09
N THR A 54 -0.53 1.97 -8.93
CA THR A 54 0.43 2.24 -7.86
C THR A 54 -0.21 2.22 -6.47
N GLY A 55 0.52 1.67 -5.50
CA GLY A 55 0.21 1.77 -4.06
C GLY A 55 -1.24 1.46 -3.71
N SER A 56 -1.85 2.33 -2.89
CA SER A 56 -3.23 2.18 -2.41
C SER A 56 -4.31 2.29 -3.48
N ALA A 57 -3.97 2.68 -4.72
CA ALA A 57 -4.90 2.68 -5.84
C ALA A 57 -4.99 1.33 -6.56
N LEU A 58 -4.08 0.38 -6.26
CA LEU A 58 -4.05 -0.94 -6.89
C LEU A 58 -5.41 -1.71 -6.85
N PRO A 59 -6.22 -1.65 -5.78
CA PRO A 59 -7.51 -2.35 -5.74
C PRO A 59 -8.50 -1.94 -6.84
N PHE A 60 -8.41 -0.72 -7.38
CA PHE A 60 -9.23 -0.30 -8.52
C PHE A 60 -8.91 -1.09 -9.80
N PHE A 61 -7.64 -1.47 -9.95
CA PHE A 61 -7.16 -2.26 -11.09
C PHE A 61 -7.44 -3.75 -10.87
N GLN A 62 -7.26 -4.25 -9.64
CA GLN A 62 -7.56 -5.65 -9.30
C GLN A 62 -9.04 -6.03 -9.45
N ALA A 63 -9.93 -5.04 -9.56
CA ALA A 63 -11.33 -5.27 -9.88
C ALA A 63 -11.51 -5.74 -11.34
N VAL A 64 -10.73 -5.20 -12.27
CA VAL A 64 -10.89 -5.38 -13.74
C VAL A 64 -9.74 -6.13 -14.40
N TYR A 65 -8.60 -6.26 -13.73
CA TYR A 65 -7.43 -6.99 -14.20
C TYR A 65 -6.98 -8.01 -13.17
N ASP A 66 -6.60 -9.20 -13.63
CA ASP A 66 -5.89 -10.17 -12.80
C ASP A 66 -4.36 -10.05 -13.00
N THR A 67 -3.63 -10.48 -11.98
CA THR A 67 -2.17 -10.59 -12.01
C THR A 67 -1.71 -11.99 -12.42
N LEU A 68 -0.45 -12.13 -12.82
CA LEU A 68 0.12 -13.45 -13.13
C LEU A 68 0.11 -14.38 -11.91
N LEU A 69 0.47 -13.85 -10.74
CA LEU A 69 0.44 -14.56 -9.47
C LEU A 69 -0.51 -13.85 -8.51
N LYS A 70 -1.10 -14.57 -7.56
CA LYS A 70 -1.86 -13.95 -6.47
C LYS A 70 -0.98 -13.84 -5.24
N ARG A 71 -0.99 -12.68 -4.59
CA ARG A 71 -0.39 -12.48 -3.28
C ARG A 71 -1.44 -12.73 -2.20
N GLU A 72 -1.23 -13.76 -1.41
CA GLU A 72 -2.11 -14.11 -0.30
C GLU A 72 -1.99 -13.10 0.86
N PRO A 73 -2.97 -13.08 1.80
CA PRO A 73 -2.94 -12.17 2.95
C PRO A 73 -1.63 -12.17 3.75
N ASP A 74 -0.97 -13.33 3.86
CA ASP A 74 0.29 -13.51 4.58
C ASP A 74 1.54 -13.10 3.77
N GLY A 75 1.37 -12.71 2.50
CA GLY A 75 2.45 -12.33 1.59
C GLY A 75 3.03 -13.48 0.77
N THR A 76 2.56 -14.71 0.95
CA THR A 76 2.94 -15.84 0.09
C THR A 76 2.29 -15.73 -1.29
N TYR A 77 2.80 -16.48 -2.26
CA TYR A 77 2.33 -16.46 -3.64
C TYR A 77 1.56 -17.74 -3.98
N SER A 78 0.41 -17.59 -4.61
CA SER A 78 -0.42 -18.68 -5.10
C SER A 78 -0.74 -18.50 -6.60
N PRO A 79 -1.17 -19.57 -7.28
CA PRO A 79 -1.62 -19.52 -8.67
C PRO A 79 -2.70 -18.47 -8.95
N MET A 80 -2.61 -17.80 -10.10
CA MET A 80 -3.65 -16.96 -10.66
C MET A 80 -3.72 -17.19 -12.19
N LEU A 81 -3.33 -16.22 -13.02
CA LEU A 81 -3.22 -16.44 -14.48
C LEU A 81 -2.07 -17.39 -14.84
N ALA A 82 -1.02 -17.44 -14.02
CA ALA A 82 -0.02 -18.51 -14.03
C ALA A 82 -0.39 -19.58 -13.00
N THR A 83 -0.46 -20.84 -13.45
CA THR A 83 -0.80 -22.01 -12.62
C THR A 83 0.41 -22.65 -11.95
N LYS A 84 1.59 -22.48 -12.56
CA LYS A 84 2.88 -22.97 -12.05
C LYS A 84 3.99 -22.02 -12.45
N TRP A 85 5.02 -21.90 -11.62
CA TRP A 85 6.26 -21.20 -11.94
C TRP A 85 7.48 -21.98 -11.45
N GLU A 86 8.60 -21.84 -12.15
CA GLU A 86 9.85 -22.55 -11.83
C GLU A 86 11.07 -21.71 -12.25
N TYR A 87 12.06 -21.59 -11.35
CA TYR A 87 13.34 -20.94 -11.67
C TYR A 87 14.36 -21.96 -12.20
N SER A 88 15.22 -21.53 -13.11
CA SER A 88 16.48 -22.23 -13.38
C SER A 88 17.37 -22.28 -12.13
N ALA A 89 18.34 -23.20 -12.10
CA ALA A 89 19.25 -23.36 -10.96
C ALA A 89 20.04 -22.07 -10.62
N ASP A 90 20.41 -21.28 -11.63
CA ASP A 90 21.06 -19.98 -11.49
C ASP A 90 20.08 -18.81 -11.30
N ARG A 91 18.77 -19.08 -11.32
CA ARG A 91 17.66 -18.14 -11.14
C ARG A 91 17.61 -16.99 -12.13
N THR A 92 18.19 -17.17 -13.32
CA THR A 92 18.13 -16.20 -14.42
C THR A 92 16.99 -16.49 -15.40
N GLN A 93 16.32 -17.64 -15.30
CA GLN A 93 15.12 -17.95 -16.09
C GLN A 93 13.96 -18.26 -15.16
N LEU A 94 12.83 -17.61 -15.36
CA LEU A 94 11.56 -17.89 -14.70
C LEU A 94 10.57 -18.42 -15.72
N LYS A 95 10.27 -19.73 -15.65
CA LYS A 95 9.30 -20.40 -16.50
C LYS A 95 7.92 -20.29 -15.85
N LEU A 96 6.92 -19.88 -16.61
CA LEU A 96 5.52 -19.80 -16.18
C LEU A 96 4.66 -20.72 -17.05
N THR A 97 3.81 -21.53 -16.41
CA THR A 97 2.69 -22.22 -17.06
C THR A 97 1.43 -21.40 -16.82
N LEU A 98 0.72 -21.07 -17.88
CA LEU A 98 -0.46 -20.21 -17.88
C LEU A 98 -1.74 -21.03 -17.93
N ARG A 99 -2.85 -20.41 -17.56
CA ARG A 99 -4.20 -20.93 -17.83
C ARG A 99 -4.51 -20.92 -19.33
N ASP A 100 -5.40 -21.81 -19.76
CA ASP A 100 -5.87 -21.93 -21.14
C ASP A 100 -7.38 -21.62 -21.30
N ASP A 101 -8.06 -21.29 -20.21
CA ASP A 101 -9.51 -21.04 -20.14
C ASP A 101 -9.88 -19.56 -19.90
N VAL A 102 -8.89 -18.66 -19.95
CA VAL A 102 -9.08 -17.23 -19.65
C VAL A 102 -9.30 -16.44 -20.93
N LYS A 103 -10.22 -15.46 -20.85
CA LYS A 103 -10.51 -14.50 -21.91
C LYS A 103 -10.45 -13.08 -21.37
N PHE A 104 -10.12 -12.15 -22.25
CA PHE A 104 -10.29 -10.72 -22.04
C PHE A 104 -11.76 -10.30 -22.15
N ASP A 105 -12.07 -9.05 -21.82
CA ASP A 105 -13.45 -8.55 -21.81
C ASP A 105 -14.05 -8.50 -23.23
N ASP A 106 -13.21 -8.34 -24.26
CA ASP A 106 -13.61 -8.45 -25.68
C ASP A 106 -13.86 -9.91 -26.15
N GLY A 107 -13.56 -10.89 -25.31
CA GLY A 107 -13.71 -12.32 -25.59
C GLY A 107 -12.50 -12.98 -26.27
N SER A 108 -11.44 -12.23 -26.58
CA SER A 108 -10.17 -12.76 -27.08
C SER A 108 -9.46 -13.59 -25.99
N PRO A 109 -8.67 -14.61 -26.36
CA PRO A 109 -8.01 -15.47 -25.36
C PRO A 109 -6.83 -14.75 -24.68
N PHE A 110 -6.65 -15.00 -23.39
CA PHE A 110 -5.41 -14.72 -22.70
C PHE A 110 -4.38 -15.83 -22.98
N ASP A 111 -3.17 -15.45 -23.38
CA ASP A 111 -2.08 -16.39 -23.68
C ASP A 111 -0.68 -15.81 -23.39
N ALA A 112 0.36 -16.59 -23.66
CA ALA A 112 1.76 -16.19 -23.49
C ALA A 112 2.18 -14.96 -24.31
N ALA A 113 1.55 -14.71 -25.47
CA ALA A 113 1.83 -13.51 -26.26
C ALA A 113 1.29 -12.27 -25.54
N ALA A 114 0.14 -12.37 -24.87
CA ALA A 114 -0.40 -11.30 -24.04
C ALA A 114 0.50 -10.98 -22.83
N VAL A 115 1.04 -12.02 -22.18
CA VAL A 115 2.01 -11.85 -21.08
C VAL A 115 3.24 -11.07 -21.57
N LYS A 116 3.83 -11.50 -22.68
CA LYS A 116 4.97 -10.82 -23.30
C LYS A 116 4.67 -9.35 -23.60
N ALA A 117 3.54 -9.07 -24.24
CA ALA A 117 3.16 -7.71 -24.62
C ALA A 117 3.01 -6.78 -23.39
N ASN A 118 2.32 -7.24 -22.35
CA ASN A 118 2.12 -6.46 -21.11
C ASN A 118 3.46 -6.16 -20.42
N MET A 119 4.26 -7.19 -20.18
CA MET A 119 5.54 -7.02 -19.47
C MET A 119 6.53 -6.15 -20.26
N GLU A 120 6.60 -6.30 -21.60
CA GLU A 120 7.42 -5.41 -22.43
C GLU A 120 6.92 -3.96 -22.40
N ARG A 121 5.59 -3.75 -22.39
CA ARG A 121 4.98 -2.42 -22.27
C ARG A 121 5.36 -1.76 -20.94
N PHE A 122 5.30 -2.50 -19.84
CA PHE A 122 5.74 -2.02 -18.53
C PHE A 122 7.25 -1.71 -18.49
N ALA A 123 8.08 -2.59 -19.05
CA ALA A 123 9.54 -2.41 -19.08
C ALA A 123 9.98 -1.20 -19.92
N LYS A 124 9.27 -0.90 -21.01
CA LYS A 124 9.54 0.26 -21.89
C LYS A 124 8.93 1.58 -21.38
N GLY A 125 8.08 1.52 -20.35
CA GLY A 125 7.41 2.69 -19.78
C GLY A 125 8.35 3.60 -18.98
N THR A 126 7.79 4.68 -18.43
CA THR A 126 8.52 5.64 -17.57
C THR A 126 8.11 5.56 -16.09
N GLY A 127 7.11 4.73 -15.77
CA GLY A 127 6.57 4.54 -14.42
C GLY A 127 7.40 3.61 -13.54
N ALA A 128 6.86 3.30 -12.35
CA ALA A 128 7.53 2.42 -11.39
C ALA A 128 7.81 1.02 -11.94
N SER A 129 6.89 0.47 -12.74
CA SER A 129 7.01 -0.87 -13.33
C SER A 129 8.23 -1.03 -14.25
N ALA A 130 8.71 0.05 -14.88
CA ALA A 130 9.91 0.01 -15.70
C ALA A 130 11.17 -0.29 -14.86
N LYS A 131 11.25 0.29 -13.66
CA LYS A 131 12.34 0.01 -12.70
C LYS A 131 12.23 -1.40 -12.13
N THR A 132 11.00 -1.80 -11.80
CA THR A 132 10.67 -3.14 -11.30
C THR A 132 11.09 -4.25 -12.27
N LEU A 133 10.93 -4.03 -13.58
CA LEU A 133 11.28 -4.98 -14.63
C LEU A 133 12.65 -4.72 -15.26
N ALA A 134 13.50 -3.88 -14.66
CA ALA A 134 14.79 -3.49 -15.25
C ALA A 134 15.75 -4.67 -15.49
N ASP A 135 15.63 -5.75 -14.70
CA ASP A 135 16.43 -6.97 -14.90
C ASP A 135 15.86 -7.90 -15.98
N VAL A 136 14.66 -7.65 -16.53
CA VAL A 136 14.08 -8.49 -17.58
C VAL A 136 14.80 -8.22 -18.90
N LYS A 137 15.54 -9.22 -19.37
CA LYS A 137 16.31 -9.17 -20.62
C LYS A 137 15.44 -9.50 -21.84
N SER A 138 14.61 -10.53 -21.74
CA SER A 138 13.72 -10.96 -22.82
C SER A 138 12.60 -11.85 -22.32
N ILE A 139 11.51 -11.90 -23.08
CA ILE A 139 10.39 -12.79 -22.81
C ILE A 139 10.20 -13.70 -24.01
N GLU A 140 10.36 -15.00 -23.77
CA GLU A 140 10.24 -16.06 -24.75
C GLU A 140 8.87 -16.73 -24.65
N VAL A 141 8.10 -16.65 -25.73
CA VAL A 141 6.86 -17.41 -25.88
C VAL A 141 7.25 -18.79 -26.40
N VAL A 142 7.12 -19.81 -25.54
CA VAL A 142 7.42 -21.21 -25.91
C VAL A 142 6.23 -21.79 -26.66
N ASP A 143 5.03 -21.60 -26.13
CA ASP A 143 3.75 -21.89 -26.76
C ASP A 143 2.65 -21.02 -26.12
N LYS A 144 1.38 -21.24 -26.44
CA LYS A 144 0.25 -20.44 -25.93
C LYS A 144 0.17 -20.38 -24.40
N THR A 145 0.58 -21.44 -23.71
CA THR A 145 0.46 -21.59 -22.26
C THR A 145 1.79 -21.60 -21.53
N HIS A 146 2.92 -21.45 -22.24
CA HIS A 146 4.24 -21.48 -21.65
C HIS A 146 5.06 -20.26 -22.07
N VAL A 147 5.52 -19.51 -21.08
CA VAL A 147 6.37 -18.34 -21.26
C VAL A 147 7.58 -18.41 -20.35
N THR A 148 8.75 -18.05 -20.87
CA THR A 148 9.99 -17.95 -20.08
C THR A 148 10.43 -16.50 -20.02
N VAL A 149 10.54 -15.97 -18.80
CA VAL A 149 11.11 -14.65 -18.53
C VAL A 149 12.60 -14.83 -18.27
N HIS A 150 13.42 -14.25 -19.14
CA HIS A 150 14.88 -14.27 -19.02
C HIS A 150 15.34 -12.99 -18.32
N LEU A 151 16.13 -13.15 -17.26
CA LEU A 151 16.67 -12.09 -16.45
C LEU A 151 18.17 -11.88 -16.74
N ALA A 152 18.63 -10.64 -16.71
CA ALA A 152 20.06 -10.32 -16.83
C ALA A 152 20.86 -10.81 -15.61
N GLN A 153 20.21 -10.92 -14.47
CA GLN A 153 20.72 -11.42 -13.19
C GLN A 153 19.53 -11.86 -12.31
N PRO A 154 19.76 -12.66 -11.26
CA PRO A 154 18.69 -13.01 -10.32
C PRO A 154 18.01 -11.77 -9.74
N ASN A 155 16.68 -11.81 -9.64
CA ASN A 155 15.89 -10.77 -9.01
C ASN A 155 14.97 -11.40 -7.94
N PRO A 156 15.32 -11.30 -6.64
CA PRO A 156 14.55 -11.90 -5.55
C PRO A 156 13.12 -11.36 -5.38
N ALA A 157 12.78 -10.23 -6.02
CA ALA A 157 11.45 -9.63 -5.96
C ALA A 157 10.57 -9.96 -7.18
N MET A 158 11.05 -10.76 -8.14
CA MET A 158 10.28 -11.00 -9.38
C MET A 158 8.88 -11.58 -9.12
N LEU A 159 8.72 -12.59 -8.25
CA LEU A 159 7.38 -13.11 -7.92
C LEU A 159 6.49 -12.06 -7.23
N TYR A 160 7.07 -11.20 -6.38
CA TYR A 160 6.35 -10.06 -5.80
C TYR A 160 5.80 -9.17 -6.91
N TYR A 161 6.64 -8.81 -7.88
CA TYR A 161 6.25 -7.94 -9.00
C TYR A 161 5.18 -8.53 -9.90
N LEU A 162 5.25 -9.84 -10.17
CA LEU A 162 4.23 -10.56 -10.95
C LEU A 162 2.90 -10.74 -10.18
N SER A 163 2.90 -10.48 -8.87
CA SER A 163 1.69 -10.45 -8.02
C SER A 163 1.14 -9.04 -7.76
N ASP A 164 1.77 -8.02 -8.35
CA ASP A 164 1.49 -6.61 -8.13
C ASP A 164 1.28 -5.89 -9.47
N ALA A 165 1.41 -4.56 -9.52
CA ALA A 165 1.16 -3.73 -10.71
C ALA A 165 1.83 -4.25 -11.99
N ALA A 166 3.08 -4.72 -11.92
CA ALA A 166 3.81 -5.24 -13.09
C ALA A 166 3.31 -6.62 -13.57
N GLY A 167 2.42 -7.26 -12.80
CA GLY A 167 1.78 -8.52 -13.14
C GLY A 167 0.38 -8.38 -13.74
N LEU A 168 -0.22 -7.16 -13.75
CA LEU A 168 -1.57 -6.93 -14.26
C LEU A 168 -1.64 -7.16 -15.77
N MET A 169 -2.60 -7.95 -16.23
CA MET A 169 -2.76 -8.32 -17.64
C MET A 169 -3.95 -7.59 -18.28
N ALA A 170 -3.66 -6.59 -19.11
CA ALA A 170 -4.62 -5.95 -20.01
C ALA A 170 -4.57 -6.56 -21.42
N ASN A 171 -5.65 -6.42 -22.19
CA ASN A 171 -5.71 -6.87 -23.56
C ASN A 171 -4.69 -6.11 -24.44
N PRO A 172 -3.73 -6.80 -25.08
CA PRO A 172 -2.74 -6.14 -25.94
C PRO A 172 -3.33 -5.44 -27.16
N ALA A 173 -4.55 -5.81 -27.59
CA ALA A 173 -5.22 -5.16 -28.71
C ALA A 173 -5.38 -3.64 -28.48
N ASP A 174 -5.59 -3.22 -27.23
CA ASP A 174 -5.79 -1.82 -26.88
C ASP A 174 -4.50 -0.98 -26.80
N PHE A 175 -3.32 -1.59 -26.83
CA PHE A 175 -2.06 -0.86 -26.64
C PHE A 175 -1.72 0.05 -27.81
N ALA A 176 -2.17 -0.31 -29.02
CA ALA A 176 -1.94 0.44 -30.24
C ALA A 176 -3.09 1.41 -30.57
N GLU A 177 -4.20 1.35 -29.83
CA GLU A 177 -5.38 2.15 -30.12
C GLU A 177 -5.16 3.64 -29.82
N PRO A 178 -5.48 4.55 -30.77
CA PRO A 178 -5.35 5.98 -30.57
C PRO A 178 -6.08 6.46 -29.30
N GLY A 179 -5.42 7.30 -28.52
CA GLY A 179 -6.00 7.87 -27.29
C GLY A 179 -5.89 6.98 -26.05
N ASN A 180 -5.35 5.76 -26.16
CA ASN A 180 -5.14 4.82 -25.05
C ASN A 180 -6.45 4.56 -24.27
N PRO A 181 -7.36 3.72 -24.82
CA PRO A 181 -8.70 3.52 -24.25
C PRO A 181 -8.68 2.97 -22.82
N LEU A 182 -7.65 2.19 -22.44
CA LEU A 182 -7.48 1.60 -21.10
C LEU A 182 -7.54 2.63 -19.97
N LYS A 183 -7.24 3.91 -20.25
CA LYS A 183 -7.36 4.99 -19.26
C LYS A 183 -8.76 5.12 -18.67
N THR A 184 -9.80 4.78 -19.43
CA THR A 184 -11.21 5.00 -19.05
C THR A 184 -12.12 3.81 -19.32
N LYS A 185 -11.70 2.89 -20.19
CA LYS A 185 -12.40 1.65 -20.52
C LYS A 185 -11.39 0.50 -20.34
N PRO A 186 -11.33 -0.11 -19.16
CA PRO A 186 -10.46 -1.26 -18.95
C PRO A 186 -10.93 -2.42 -19.85
N ASP A 187 -9.96 -3.20 -20.31
CA ASP A 187 -10.15 -4.49 -20.99
C ASP A 187 -9.14 -5.48 -20.39
N GLY A 188 -9.63 -6.29 -19.46
CA GLY A 188 -8.81 -7.13 -18.62
C GLY A 188 -9.38 -8.53 -18.46
N THR A 189 -8.96 -9.21 -17.40
CA THR A 189 -9.34 -10.60 -17.09
C THR A 189 -10.00 -10.72 -15.72
N GLY A 190 -10.26 -9.60 -15.06
CA GLY A 190 -10.63 -9.53 -13.64
C GLY A 190 -12.08 -9.90 -13.32
N PRO A 191 -12.43 -9.93 -12.03
CA PRO A 191 -13.72 -10.45 -11.54
C PRO A 191 -14.90 -9.48 -11.68
N TYR A 192 -14.66 -8.22 -12.04
CA TYR A 192 -15.68 -7.20 -12.24
C TYR A 192 -15.46 -6.40 -13.52
N ASP A 193 -16.55 -5.96 -14.12
CA ASP A 193 -16.60 -4.98 -15.20
C ASP A 193 -16.77 -3.56 -14.62
N LEU A 194 -16.16 -2.55 -15.25
CA LEU A 194 -16.43 -1.16 -14.90
C LEU A 194 -17.83 -0.72 -15.35
N ASP A 195 -18.66 -0.23 -14.42
CA ASP A 195 -19.90 0.47 -14.75
C ASP A 195 -19.60 1.95 -15.04
N SER A 196 -19.33 2.24 -16.30
CA SER A 196 -18.99 3.59 -16.77
C SER A 196 -20.14 4.59 -16.61
N LYS A 197 -21.39 4.15 -16.55
CA LYS A 197 -22.56 5.03 -16.41
C LYS A 197 -22.74 5.49 -14.97
N ARG A 198 -22.42 4.65 -14.00
CA ARG A 198 -22.53 4.98 -12.56
C ARG A 198 -21.22 5.47 -11.95
N THR A 199 -20.08 5.25 -12.61
CA THR A 199 -18.80 5.86 -12.25
C THR A 199 -18.87 7.38 -12.44
N ALA A 200 -18.45 8.12 -11.43
CA ALA A 200 -18.32 9.57 -11.47
C ALA A 200 -16.88 9.92 -11.09
N ILE A 201 -16.06 10.24 -12.11
CA ILE A 201 -14.63 10.54 -11.94
C ILE A 201 -14.44 11.61 -10.86
N GLY A 202 -13.50 11.38 -9.95
CA GLY A 202 -13.27 12.25 -8.79
C GLY A 202 -14.19 12.00 -7.59
N THR A 203 -15.25 11.19 -7.74
CA THR A 203 -16.24 10.95 -6.67
C THR A 203 -16.39 9.47 -6.33
N LYS A 204 -16.66 8.61 -7.32
CA LYS A 204 -16.82 7.17 -7.09
C LYS A 204 -16.56 6.34 -8.34
N TRP A 205 -16.11 5.10 -8.12
CA TRP A 205 -15.88 4.10 -9.17
C TRP A 205 -16.72 2.88 -8.87
N VAL A 206 -17.60 2.51 -9.80
CA VAL A 206 -18.60 1.45 -9.63
C VAL A 206 -18.25 0.29 -10.56
N TYR A 207 -18.22 -0.91 -10.01
CA TYR A 207 -17.90 -2.13 -10.71
C TYR A 207 -19.00 -3.16 -10.48
N THR A 208 -19.38 -3.88 -11.53
CA THR A 208 -20.39 -4.94 -11.49
C THR A 208 -19.76 -6.28 -11.80
N ARG A 209 -20.18 -7.34 -11.12
CA ARG A 209 -19.58 -8.67 -11.28
C ARG A 209 -19.55 -9.08 -12.75
N ALA A 210 -18.37 -9.48 -13.22
CA ALA A 210 -18.19 -9.95 -14.58
C ALA A 210 -18.98 -11.25 -14.78
N SER A 211 -19.78 -11.28 -15.85
CA SER A 211 -20.69 -12.42 -16.11
C SER A 211 -19.93 -13.72 -16.44
N ASN A 212 -18.76 -13.59 -17.08
CA ASN A 212 -17.96 -14.68 -17.63
C ASN A 212 -16.58 -14.80 -16.96
N TYR A 213 -16.44 -14.38 -15.70
CA TYR A 213 -15.18 -14.52 -14.97
C TYR A 213 -14.72 -15.99 -14.92
N TRP A 214 -13.46 -16.23 -15.27
CA TRP A 214 -12.87 -17.57 -15.34
C TRP A 214 -12.69 -18.24 -13.96
N GLY A 215 -12.49 -17.42 -12.93
CA GLY A 215 -12.22 -17.87 -11.57
C GLY A 215 -13.47 -18.04 -10.70
N ALA A 216 -13.23 -18.27 -9.40
CA ALA A 216 -14.31 -18.30 -8.42
C ALA A 216 -14.96 -16.92 -8.31
N LYS A 217 -16.31 -16.87 -8.39
CA LYS A 217 -17.05 -15.62 -8.23
C LYS A 217 -16.82 -15.04 -6.84
N LEU A 218 -16.37 -13.78 -6.79
CA LEU A 218 -16.31 -13.02 -5.56
C LEU A 218 -17.70 -12.82 -4.94
N PRO A 219 -17.80 -12.63 -3.62
CA PRO A 219 -19.09 -12.71 -2.93
C PRO A 219 -20.04 -11.55 -3.24
N TYR A 220 -19.54 -10.40 -3.67
CA TYR A 220 -20.33 -9.19 -3.93
C TYR A 220 -20.75 -9.08 -5.39
N ASN A 221 -21.97 -8.62 -5.66
CA ASN A 221 -22.46 -8.36 -7.02
C ASN A 221 -21.95 -7.03 -7.54
N GLU A 222 -21.75 -6.07 -6.64
CA GLU A 222 -21.26 -4.73 -6.90
C GLU A 222 -20.13 -4.39 -5.96
N LEU A 223 -19.11 -3.73 -6.50
CA LEU A 223 -18.01 -3.13 -5.76
C LEU A 223 -18.00 -1.64 -6.09
N THR A 224 -18.06 -0.77 -5.08
CA THR A 224 -17.94 0.67 -5.26
C THR A 224 -16.84 1.23 -4.38
N PHE A 225 -15.90 1.96 -4.98
CA PHE A 225 -14.96 2.80 -4.25
C PHE A 225 -15.51 4.23 -4.19
N HIS A 226 -15.72 4.74 -2.98
CA HIS A 226 -16.23 6.09 -2.70
C HIS A 226 -15.08 6.98 -2.23
N TYR A 227 -14.82 8.07 -2.96
CA TYR A 227 -13.80 9.03 -2.58
C TYR A 227 -14.29 9.95 -1.46
N PHE A 228 -13.44 10.17 -0.47
CA PHE A 228 -13.65 11.13 0.60
C PHE A 228 -12.45 12.06 0.72
N ASN A 229 -12.73 13.32 1.07
CA ASN A 229 -11.68 14.33 1.26
C ASN A 229 -10.92 14.16 2.58
N ASN A 230 -11.49 13.49 3.58
CA ASN A 230 -10.88 13.27 4.90
C ASN A 230 -11.55 12.12 5.67
N GLU A 231 -10.86 11.62 6.70
CA GLU A 231 -11.33 10.50 7.53
C GLU A 231 -12.55 10.83 8.40
N THR A 232 -12.80 12.10 8.75
CA THR A 232 -14.03 12.48 9.46
C THR A 232 -15.27 12.18 8.61
N ALA A 233 -15.19 12.46 7.30
CA ALA A 233 -16.27 12.14 6.38
C ALA A 233 -16.42 10.63 6.17
N VAL A 234 -15.32 9.87 6.15
CA VAL A 234 -15.33 8.40 6.12
C VAL A 234 -16.05 7.82 7.36
N VAL A 235 -15.70 8.28 8.56
CA VAL A 235 -16.36 7.87 9.82
C VAL A 235 -17.85 8.15 9.79
N ASN A 236 -18.27 9.30 9.25
CA ASN A 236 -19.69 9.61 9.09
C ASN A 236 -20.36 8.70 8.05
N GLY A 237 -19.69 8.40 6.93
CA GLY A 237 -20.18 7.50 5.89
C GLY A 237 -20.41 6.07 6.41
N LEU A 238 -19.52 5.56 7.26
CA LEU A 238 -19.72 4.27 7.95
C LEU A 238 -20.95 4.31 8.86
N LYS A 239 -21.14 5.40 9.61
CA LYS A 239 -22.27 5.55 10.55
C LYS A 239 -23.63 5.68 9.86
N THR A 240 -23.67 6.28 8.67
CA THR A 240 -24.90 6.43 7.87
C THR A 240 -25.18 5.20 7.00
N GLY A 241 -24.24 4.25 6.91
CA GLY A 241 -24.34 3.10 5.99
C GLY A 241 -24.10 3.46 4.52
N GLN A 242 -23.50 4.61 4.23
CA GLN A 242 -23.08 4.97 2.86
C GLN A 242 -21.97 4.04 2.35
N ILE A 243 -21.13 3.57 3.27
CA ILE A 243 -20.01 2.65 3.04
C ILE A 243 -20.03 1.58 4.12
N ASN A 244 -19.48 0.40 3.82
CA ASN A 244 -19.43 -0.74 4.74
C ASN A 244 -18.02 -1.25 5.01
N ALA A 245 -17.01 -0.67 4.35
CA ALA A 245 -15.59 -0.89 4.65
C ALA A 245 -14.76 0.40 4.47
N ALA A 246 -13.73 0.57 5.29
CA ALA A 246 -12.78 1.67 5.19
C ALA A 246 -11.44 1.35 5.84
N LEU A 247 -10.41 2.10 5.47
CA LEU A 247 -9.14 2.17 6.19
C LEU A 247 -9.01 3.54 6.86
N LEU A 248 -8.70 3.55 8.16
CA LEU A 248 -8.43 4.78 8.93
C LEU A 248 -6.98 4.82 9.41
N GLN A 249 -6.33 5.96 9.26
CA GLN A 249 -4.97 6.25 9.73
C GLN A 249 -4.96 7.25 10.88
N ALA A 250 -5.88 8.21 10.95
CA ALA A 250 -5.88 9.25 11.96
C ALA A 250 -6.30 8.69 13.33
N ALA A 251 -5.46 8.87 14.35
CA ALA A 251 -5.64 8.24 15.66
C ALA A 251 -6.95 8.66 16.36
N ASP A 252 -7.33 9.93 16.21
CA ASP A 252 -8.58 10.50 16.71
C ASP A 252 -9.81 9.86 16.02
N GLN A 253 -9.75 9.63 14.71
CA GLN A 253 -10.83 8.97 13.96
C GLN A 253 -10.93 7.47 14.29
N GLN A 254 -9.78 6.79 14.44
CA GLN A 254 -9.72 5.42 14.94
C GLN A 254 -10.36 5.29 16.33
N SER A 255 -9.98 6.16 17.28
CA SER A 255 -10.57 6.16 18.62
C SER A 255 -12.07 6.48 18.60
N ARG A 256 -12.51 7.39 17.73
CA ARG A 256 -13.91 7.77 17.62
C ARG A 256 -14.78 6.63 17.09
N ILE A 257 -14.31 5.89 16.10
CA ILE A 257 -15.09 4.81 15.49
C ILE A 257 -15.11 3.55 16.35
N GLU A 258 -14.02 3.23 17.07
CA GLU A 258 -13.96 2.07 17.98
C GLU A 258 -14.97 2.17 19.14
N SER A 259 -15.45 3.38 19.46
CA SER A 259 -16.53 3.57 20.45
C SER A 259 -17.91 3.12 19.97
N ASP A 260 -18.07 2.86 18.66
CA ASP A 260 -19.33 2.40 18.08
C ASP A 260 -19.43 0.86 18.13
N PRO A 261 -20.37 0.28 18.89
CA PRO A 261 -20.45 -1.17 19.06
C PRO A 261 -20.87 -1.91 17.78
N LYS A 262 -21.35 -1.20 16.76
CA LYS A 262 -21.76 -1.78 15.48
C LYS A 262 -20.58 -2.05 14.56
N VAL A 263 -19.47 -1.33 14.71
CA VAL A 263 -18.33 -1.53 13.81
C VAL A 263 -17.47 -2.71 14.23
N LYS A 264 -16.82 -3.33 13.24
CA LYS A 264 -15.75 -4.30 13.42
C LYS A 264 -14.45 -3.69 12.95
N THR A 265 -13.39 -3.92 13.70
CA THR A 265 -12.09 -3.30 13.44
C THR A 265 -10.98 -4.34 13.42
N THR A 266 -10.08 -4.23 12.45
CA THR A 266 -8.88 -5.05 12.35
C THR A 266 -7.66 -4.14 12.24
N LYS A 267 -6.69 -4.32 13.14
CA LYS A 267 -5.45 -3.54 13.12
C LYS A 267 -4.50 -4.07 12.04
N GLN A 268 -3.77 -3.16 11.41
CA GLN A 268 -2.69 -3.50 10.51
C GLN A 268 -1.55 -2.51 10.66
N GLU A 269 -0.32 -3.01 10.60
CA GLU A 269 0.88 -2.20 10.43
C GLU A 269 1.43 -2.49 9.03
N PHE A 270 1.80 -1.45 8.29
CA PHE A 270 2.36 -1.60 6.95
C PHE A 270 3.49 -0.59 6.67
N ASP A 271 3.40 0.61 7.23
CA ASP A 271 4.42 1.65 7.10
C ASP A 271 5.15 1.89 8.42
N PHE A 272 6.38 2.39 8.32
CA PHE A 272 6.96 3.24 9.36
C PHE A 272 6.95 4.71 8.96
N GLN A 273 6.82 5.60 9.95
CA GLN A 273 7.11 7.02 9.78
C GLN A 273 8.52 7.31 10.29
N GLY A 274 9.28 8.14 9.59
CA GLY A 274 10.64 8.49 10.00
C GLY A 274 11.26 9.57 9.12
N LEU A 275 12.42 10.07 9.56
CA LEU A 275 13.27 10.94 8.76
C LEU A 275 14.17 10.07 7.86
N LEU A 276 13.87 10.08 6.56
CA LEU A 276 14.66 9.43 5.52
C LEU A 276 15.86 10.31 5.18
N LEU A 277 17.06 9.82 5.49
CA LEU A 277 18.31 10.51 5.22
C LEU A 277 18.75 10.19 3.79
N PHE A 278 18.61 11.16 2.88
CA PHE A 278 19.09 10.98 1.53
C PHE A 278 20.61 11.19 1.46
N ASP A 279 21.08 12.26 2.11
CA ASP A 279 22.44 12.77 2.02
C ASP A 279 23.37 12.17 3.09
N ARG A 280 23.50 10.84 3.05
CA ARG A 280 24.32 10.10 4.02
C ARG A 280 25.83 10.32 3.84
N ASP A 281 26.25 10.85 2.69
CA ASP A 281 27.64 11.23 2.39
C ASP A 281 27.94 12.71 2.69
N GLY A 282 26.93 13.52 3.09
CA GLY A 282 27.12 14.92 3.45
C GLY A 282 27.39 15.89 2.29
N LYS A 283 26.85 15.63 1.09
CA LYS A 283 26.94 16.49 -0.10
C LYS A 283 26.18 17.81 0.04
N ILE A 284 25.07 17.82 0.79
CA ILE A 284 24.22 18.98 1.06
C ILE A 284 24.42 19.47 2.49
N ALA A 285 24.40 18.54 3.45
CA ALA A 285 24.61 18.79 4.86
C ALA A 285 25.86 18.00 5.31
N PRO A 286 27.08 18.60 5.27
CA PRO A 286 28.34 17.92 5.57
C PRO A 286 28.35 17.12 6.88
N ALA A 287 27.59 17.58 7.88
CA ALA A 287 27.42 16.89 9.15
C ALA A 287 26.87 15.47 9.00
N LEU A 288 25.94 15.24 8.06
CA LEU A 288 25.34 13.93 7.85
C LEU A 288 26.30 12.90 7.25
N GLY A 289 27.45 13.32 6.73
CA GLY A 289 28.51 12.42 6.25
C GLY A 289 29.12 11.56 7.35
N ASP A 290 29.07 12.00 8.61
CA ASP A 290 29.57 11.24 9.76
C ASP A 290 28.45 10.40 10.39
N ALA A 291 28.67 9.08 10.52
CA ALA A 291 27.71 8.17 11.13
C ALA A 291 27.34 8.57 12.56
N ARG A 292 28.27 9.16 13.33
CA ARG A 292 28.03 9.62 14.70
C ARG A 292 27.00 10.75 14.76
N VAL A 293 26.96 11.62 13.75
CA VAL A 293 25.93 12.66 13.65
C VAL A 293 24.57 12.01 13.40
N ARG A 294 24.48 11.04 12.48
CA ARG A 294 23.21 10.34 12.21
C ARG A 294 22.73 9.49 13.39
N GLN A 295 23.66 8.89 14.15
CA GLN A 295 23.38 8.23 15.42
C GLN A 295 22.88 9.23 16.48
N ALA A 296 23.47 10.43 16.55
CA ALA A 296 23.01 11.49 17.44
C ALA A 296 21.57 11.92 17.12
N LEU A 297 21.22 12.07 15.83
CA LEU A 297 19.85 12.35 15.41
C LEU A 297 18.88 11.26 15.91
N ASN A 298 19.27 9.99 15.82
CA ASN A 298 18.45 8.88 16.32
C ASN A 298 18.25 8.92 17.85
N HIS A 299 19.30 9.20 18.64
CA HIS A 299 19.19 9.33 20.09
C HIS A 299 18.42 10.58 20.53
N ALA A 300 18.32 11.60 19.69
CA ALA A 300 17.57 12.82 20.00
C ALA A 300 16.06 12.62 19.97
N ILE A 301 15.54 11.72 19.13
CA ILE A 301 14.09 11.57 18.95
C ILE A 301 13.44 10.89 20.16
N ASP A 302 12.47 11.54 20.80
CA ASP A 302 11.63 10.90 21.82
C ASP A 302 10.46 10.16 21.15
N ARG A 303 10.79 8.99 20.59
CA ARG A 303 9.83 8.13 19.87
C ARG A 303 8.60 7.76 20.71
N LYS A 304 8.79 7.57 22.03
CA LYS A 304 7.72 7.19 22.95
C LYS A 304 6.74 8.35 23.12
N THR A 305 7.24 9.54 23.48
CA THR A 305 6.38 10.72 23.62
C THR A 305 5.71 11.07 22.29
N MET A 306 6.44 10.96 21.18
CA MET A 306 5.89 11.20 19.84
C MET A 306 4.73 10.23 19.54
N LEU A 307 4.90 8.93 19.78
CA LEU A 307 3.86 7.92 19.56
C LEU A 307 2.66 8.13 20.50
N ASP A 308 2.90 8.37 21.78
CA ASP A 308 1.84 8.56 22.79
C ASP A 308 1.02 9.82 22.49
N LYS A 309 1.66 10.94 22.17
CA LYS A 309 1.00 12.24 21.99
C LYS A 309 0.41 12.43 20.61
N LEU A 310 1.09 12.00 19.55
CA LEU A 310 0.64 12.23 18.17
C LEU A 310 -0.23 11.09 17.63
N ARG A 311 -0.05 9.88 18.14
CA ARG A 311 -0.75 8.68 17.66
C ARG A 311 -1.60 8.01 18.73
N GLN A 312 -1.69 8.56 19.95
CA GLN A 312 -2.46 7.99 21.06
C GLN A 312 -2.03 6.54 21.36
N GLY A 313 -0.75 6.23 21.21
CA GLY A 313 -0.19 4.87 21.42
C GLY A 313 -0.48 3.88 20.28
N ARG A 314 -1.02 4.32 19.13
CA ARG A 314 -1.41 3.46 18.00
C ARG A 314 -0.25 3.25 17.02
N GLY A 315 0.69 2.43 17.44
CA GLY A 315 1.85 2.04 16.65
C GLY A 315 2.86 1.25 17.46
N GLN A 316 3.99 0.95 16.83
CA GLN A 316 5.12 0.28 17.46
C GLN A 316 6.40 1.04 17.16
N ILE A 317 7.21 1.32 18.18
CA ILE A 317 8.52 1.95 17.99
C ILE A 317 9.39 1.03 17.12
N THR A 318 10.20 1.62 16.24
CA THR A 318 11.18 0.92 15.42
C THR A 318 12.38 1.81 15.19
N ASP A 319 13.57 1.21 15.10
CA ASP A 319 14.80 1.86 14.62
C ASP A 319 15.29 1.26 13.29
N GLN A 320 14.52 0.34 12.69
CA GLN A 320 14.89 -0.35 11.46
C GLN A 320 13.85 -0.16 10.35
N ILE A 321 14.29 -0.33 9.10
CA ILE A 321 13.46 -0.15 7.91
C ILE A 321 12.69 -1.42 7.50
N PHE A 322 13.14 -2.60 7.92
CA PHE A 322 12.52 -3.86 7.57
C PHE A 322 11.31 -4.18 8.47
N GLY A 323 10.25 -4.70 7.85
CA GLY A 323 9.00 -5.04 8.52
C GLY A 323 9.05 -6.41 9.17
N THR A 324 8.19 -6.63 10.17
CA THR A 324 8.14 -7.87 10.97
C THR A 324 7.89 -9.15 10.16
N GLN A 325 7.47 -9.01 8.90
CA GLN A 325 7.18 -10.11 7.97
C GLN A 325 8.39 -10.54 7.12
N THR A 326 9.53 -9.84 7.20
CA THR A 326 10.68 -10.09 6.32
C THR A 326 11.80 -10.86 7.03
N ALA A 327 12.71 -11.47 6.26
CA ALA A 327 13.82 -12.23 6.84
C ALA A 327 14.92 -11.32 7.43
N ALA A 328 15.08 -10.11 6.90
CA ALA A 328 16.03 -9.12 7.42
C ALA A 328 15.63 -8.56 8.79
N TYR A 329 14.34 -8.58 9.15
CA TYR A 329 13.86 -8.05 10.43
C TYR A 329 14.56 -8.71 11.62
N ASP A 330 14.93 -7.89 12.59
CA ASP A 330 15.45 -8.35 13.87
C ASP A 330 14.89 -7.52 15.01
N GLN A 331 14.10 -8.15 15.88
CA GLN A 331 13.43 -7.48 16.99
C GLN A 331 14.41 -6.74 17.92
N ARG A 332 15.65 -7.21 18.07
CA ARG A 332 16.65 -6.54 18.91
C ARG A 332 17.00 -5.14 18.40
N LEU A 333 16.85 -4.93 17.09
CA LEU A 333 17.20 -3.66 16.47
C LEU A 333 16.16 -2.57 16.75
N ASP A 334 14.92 -2.90 17.11
CA ASP A 334 13.84 -1.92 17.38
C ASP A 334 14.11 -1.02 18.62
N SER A 335 15.16 -1.31 19.39
CA SER A 335 15.59 -0.54 20.56
C SER A 335 17.08 -0.17 20.52
N SER A 336 17.63 0.03 19.31
CA SER A 336 19.05 0.35 19.11
C SER A 336 19.41 1.77 19.55
N TYR A 337 18.45 2.69 19.49
CA TYR A 337 18.63 4.11 19.78
C TYR A 337 17.63 4.59 20.84
N PRO A 338 17.87 4.29 22.13
CA PRO A 338 17.09 4.88 23.22
C PRO A 338 17.19 6.41 23.19
N HIS A 339 16.11 7.10 23.60
CA HIS A 339 16.10 8.55 23.72
C HIS A 339 17.12 9.00 24.78
N ASP A 340 18.21 9.61 24.33
CA ASP A 340 19.31 10.08 25.16
C ASP A 340 19.96 11.34 24.52
N PRO A 341 19.38 12.53 24.79
CA PRO A 341 19.93 13.79 24.29
C PRO A 341 21.35 14.08 24.79
N ALA A 342 21.77 13.53 25.94
CA ALA A 342 23.13 13.71 26.45
C ALA A 342 24.14 12.91 25.60
N LYS A 343 23.83 11.65 25.30
CA LYS A 343 24.62 10.84 24.37
C LYS A 343 24.66 11.45 22.97
N ALA A 344 23.54 11.99 22.49
CA ALA A 344 23.47 12.66 21.20
C ALA A 344 24.43 13.87 21.12
N ARG A 345 24.43 14.76 22.13
CA ARG A 345 25.35 15.90 22.20
C ARG A 345 26.82 15.46 22.25
N GLU A 346 27.13 14.39 22.99
CA GLU A 346 28.49 13.83 23.04
C GLU A 346 28.93 13.31 21.67
N LEU A 347 28.06 12.58 20.95
CA LEU A 347 28.34 12.12 19.59
C LEU A 347 28.56 13.29 18.61
N LEU A 348 27.76 14.34 18.69
CA LEU A 348 27.95 15.55 17.88
C LEU A 348 29.30 16.21 18.17
N LYS A 349 29.67 16.35 19.44
CA LYS A 349 30.97 16.90 19.85
C LYS A 349 32.12 16.05 19.30
N GLN A 350 32.05 14.73 19.40
CA GLN A 350 33.06 13.81 18.86
C GLN A 350 33.17 13.89 17.33
N ALA A 351 32.08 14.22 16.65
CA ALA A 351 32.04 14.45 15.21
C ALA A 351 32.45 15.87 14.78
N GLY A 352 32.81 16.75 15.73
CA GLY A 352 33.23 18.13 15.43
C GLY A 352 32.09 19.15 15.31
N TYR A 353 30.87 18.78 15.73
CA TYR A 353 29.67 19.63 15.67
C TYR A 353 29.17 20.00 17.07
N ALA A 354 30.07 20.36 17.99
CA ALA A 354 29.72 20.72 19.37
C ALA A 354 28.78 21.93 19.46
N ASP A 355 28.93 22.89 18.54
CA ASP A 355 28.07 24.08 18.42
C ASP A 355 26.81 23.83 17.58
N GLY A 356 26.58 22.58 17.16
CA GLY A 356 25.44 22.19 16.35
C GLY A 356 25.55 22.58 14.87
N PHE A 357 24.44 22.46 14.15
CA PHE A 357 24.31 22.81 12.74
C PHE A 357 22.84 22.99 12.35
N SER A 358 22.57 23.41 11.11
CA SER A 358 21.20 23.59 10.60
C SER A 358 20.84 22.55 9.54
N LEU A 359 19.60 22.07 9.56
CA LEU A 359 19.00 21.22 8.53
C LEU A 359 17.81 21.94 7.90
N LYS A 360 17.83 22.10 6.58
CA LYS A 360 16.68 22.55 5.80
C LYS A 360 15.92 21.32 5.30
N LEU A 361 14.68 21.13 5.72
CA LEU A 361 13.87 19.95 5.38
C LEU A 361 12.60 20.36 4.64
N PRO A 362 12.17 19.62 3.60
CA PRO A 362 10.90 19.86 2.96
C PRO A 362 9.77 19.37 3.88
N ARG A 363 8.66 20.11 3.89
CA ARG A 363 7.49 19.83 4.71
C ARG A 363 6.26 19.73 3.83
N ILE A 364 5.70 18.53 3.72
CA ILE A 364 4.38 18.31 3.13
C ILE A 364 3.41 18.16 4.30
N THR A 365 2.48 19.10 4.48
CA THR A 365 1.60 19.17 5.66
C THR A 365 0.78 17.90 5.88
N ALA A 366 0.38 17.21 4.80
CA ALA A 366 -0.34 15.94 4.87
C ALA A 366 0.49 14.78 5.46
N ILE A 367 1.82 14.85 5.35
CA ILE A 367 2.77 13.85 5.91
C ILE A 367 3.31 14.32 7.26
N VAL A 368 3.56 15.62 7.39
CA VAL A 368 4.15 16.25 8.57
C VAL A 368 3.21 17.35 9.12
N PRO A 369 2.20 16.95 9.93
CA PRO A 369 1.34 17.90 10.64
C PRO A 369 2.13 18.80 11.60
N ASP A 370 1.55 19.93 12.03
CA ASP A 370 2.24 20.92 12.88
C ASP A 370 2.80 20.30 14.17
N ALA A 371 2.04 19.39 14.78
CA ALA A 371 2.47 18.73 16.01
C ALA A 371 3.71 17.83 15.79
N LEU A 372 3.81 17.13 14.66
CA LEU A 372 5.00 16.34 14.32
C LEU A 372 6.19 17.25 13.97
N ALA A 373 5.94 18.32 13.22
CA ALA A 373 6.96 19.29 12.84
C ALA A 373 7.60 19.94 14.08
N ALA A 374 6.77 20.34 15.04
CA ALA A 374 7.19 20.94 16.31
C ALA A 374 7.92 19.94 17.22
N SER A 375 7.43 18.69 17.31
CA SER A 375 8.10 17.63 18.07
C SER A 375 9.51 17.38 17.55
N LEU A 376 9.65 17.22 16.21
CA LEU A 376 10.96 16.98 15.60
C LEU A 376 11.90 18.19 15.76
N GLN A 377 11.38 19.41 15.63
CA GLN A 377 12.17 20.62 15.88
C GLN A 377 12.68 20.68 17.32
N SER A 378 11.80 20.44 18.30
CA SER A 378 12.15 20.44 19.72
C SER A 378 13.21 19.39 20.06
N ASP A 379 13.03 18.16 19.59
CA ASP A 379 13.95 17.04 19.87
C ASP A 379 15.35 17.32 19.30
N LEU A 380 15.42 17.84 18.08
CA LEU A 380 16.69 18.14 17.42
C LEU A 380 17.34 19.43 17.95
N GLU A 381 16.55 20.45 18.31
CA GLU A 381 17.07 21.67 18.93
C GLU A 381 17.70 21.40 20.30
N ALA A 382 17.16 20.43 21.07
CA ALA A 382 17.72 20.02 22.36
C ALA A 382 19.16 19.46 22.28
N ILE A 383 19.61 19.09 21.09
CA ILE A 383 20.99 18.63 20.81
C ILE A 383 21.78 19.64 19.97
N GLY A 384 21.24 20.83 19.68
CA GLY A 384 21.89 21.88 18.89
C GLY A 384 21.65 21.80 17.38
N VAL A 385 20.75 20.93 16.91
CA VAL A 385 20.43 20.79 15.48
C VAL A 385 19.17 21.59 15.14
N LYS A 386 19.35 22.72 14.46
CA LYS A 386 18.24 23.61 14.08
C LYS A 386 17.56 23.13 12.80
N VAL A 387 16.27 22.79 12.86
CA VAL A 387 15.48 22.44 11.67
C VAL A 387 14.72 23.65 11.13
N THR A 388 14.89 23.91 9.83
CA THR A 388 14.10 24.89 9.05
C THR A 388 13.21 24.15 8.05
N TRP A 389 11.91 24.36 8.16
CA TRP A 389 10.92 23.77 7.26
C TRP A 389 10.74 24.59 5.99
N ASP A 390 10.77 23.91 4.86
CA ASP A 390 10.41 24.46 3.55
C ASP A 390 9.07 23.84 3.14
N VAL A 391 7.98 24.60 3.20
CA VAL A 391 6.63 24.06 2.96
C VAL A 391 6.43 23.81 1.47
N ILE A 392 6.19 22.55 1.11
CA ILE A 392 6.06 22.10 -0.28
C ILE A 392 4.60 21.72 -0.56
N ASP A 393 4.06 22.24 -1.65
CA ASP A 393 2.76 21.82 -2.16
C ASP A 393 2.81 20.33 -2.58
N PRO A 394 1.82 19.48 -2.22
CA PRO A 394 1.84 18.05 -2.56
C PRO A 394 2.04 17.75 -4.05
N SER A 395 1.57 18.60 -4.96
CA SER A 395 1.78 18.44 -6.41
C SER A 395 3.25 18.55 -6.82
N GLN A 396 4.09 19.15 -5.98
CA GLN A 396 5.51 19.39 -6.22
C GLN A 396 6.40 18.32 -5.57
N ILE A 397 5.85 17.26 -4.97
CA ILE A 397 6.63 16.21 -4.29
C ILE A 397 7.72 15.61 -5.19
N GLN A 398 7.44 15.44 -6.49
CA GLN A 398 8.43 14.92 -7.44
C GLN A 398 9.66 15.82 -7.57
N LYS A 399 9.51 17.15 -7.38
CA LYS A 399 10.64 18.08 -7.43
C LYS A 399 11.66 17.86 -6.32
N ILE A 400 11.25 17.31 -5.18
CA ILE A 400 12.17 16.95 -4.08
C ILE A 400 13.24 15.98 -4.60
N TYR A 401 12.84 14.98 -5.39
CA TYR A 401 13.71 13.94 -5.91
C TYR A 401 14.47 14.36 -7.18
N THR A 402 13.90 15.23 -8.02
CA THR A 402 14.57 15.71 -9.24
C THR A 402 15.58 16.80 -8.94
N ASP A 403 15.23 17.76 -8.08
CA ASP A 403 16.09 18.89 -7.76
C ASP A 403 17.20 18.50 -6.78
N ARG A 404 16.97 17.45 -5.97
CA ARG A 404 17.92 16.93 -4.97
C ARG A 404 18.50 18.03 -4.07
N LYS A 405 17.64 18.95 -3.60
CA LYS A 405 18.04 20.12 -2.79
C LYS A 405 17.98 19.89 -1.28
N TYR A 406 17.44 18.77 -0.83
CA TYR A 406 17.23 18.49 0.59
C TYR A 406 18.08 17.31 1.06
N PRO A 407 18.67 17.38 2.26
CA PRO A 407 19.49 16.31 2.81
C PRO A 407 18.65 15.13 3.33
N ALA A 408 17.41 15.39 3.73
CA ALA A 408 16.49 14.41 4.30
C ALA A 408 15.04 14.87 4.16
N MET A 409 14.10 13.97 4.39
CA MET A 409 12.66 14.26 4.43
C MET A 409 11.94 13.30 5.38
N VAL A 410 10.92 13.79 6.10
CA VAL A 410 10.03 12.91 6.86
C VAL A 410 9.04 12.24 5.89
N MET A 411 8.94 10.91 5.95
CA MET A 411 8.06 10.13 5.10
C MET A 411 7.37 9.01 5.87
N ASN A 412 6.22 8.59 5.35
CA ASN A 412 5.62 7.29 5.64
C ASN A 412 6.14 6.32 4.57
N ILE A 413 6.77 5.23 4.97
CA ILE A 413 7.47 4.32 4.08
C ILE A 413 6.98 2.89 4.30
N GLY A 414 6.55 2.27 3.21
CA GLY A 414 6.07 0.89 3.17
C GLY A 414 7.15 -0.10 3.56
N GLN A 415 6.85 -0.91 4.57
CA GLN A 415 7.61 -2.10 4.92
C GLN A 415 7.08 -3.27 4.10
N SER A 416 7.58 -3.37 2.86
CA SER A 416 7.25 -4.50 1.99
C SER A 416 7.56 -5.83 2.67
N PRO A 417 6.73 -6.88 2.48
CA PRO A 417 7.01 -8.22 2.96
C PRO A 417 8.14 -8.89 2.18
N ASN A 418 8.63 -8.28 1.09
CA ASN A 418 9.78 -8.75 0.33
C ASN A 418 11.01 -7.89 0.65
N ASP A 419 12.05 -8.52 1.20
CA ASP A 419 13.29 -7.84 1.60
C ASP A 419 13.96 -7.09 0.43
N TRP A 420 13.95 -7.66 -0.78
CA TRP A 420 14.59 -7.05 -1.95
C TRP A 420 13.83 -5.83 -2.47
N VAL A 421 12.51 -5.76 -2.29
CA VAL A 421 11.72 -4.56 -2.57
C VAL A 421 12.12 -3.42 -1.61
N ALA A 422 12.28 -3.71 -0.32
CA ALA A 422 12.74 -2.72 0.66
C ALA A 422 14.17 -2.24 0.35
N ILE A 423 15.07 -3.17 0.03
CA ILE A 423 16.44 -2.88 -0.41
C ILE A 423 16.44 -2.00 -1.67
N GLY A 424 15.64 -2.35 -2.68
CA GLY A 424 15.52 -1.57 -3.92
C GLY A 424 14.98 -0.16 -3.71
N GLY A 425 14.04 0.01 -2.78
CA GLY A 425 13.44 1.31 -2.48
C GLY A 425 14.33 2.23 -1.64
N LEU A 426 15.13 1.68 -0.72
CA LEU A 426 15.77 2.44 0.36
C LEU A 426 17.30 2.33 0.41
N VAL A 427 17.90 1.28 -0.14
CA VAL A 427 19.33 0.98 -0.04
C VAL A 427 20.03 1.12 -1.38
N LEU A 428 19.48 0.56 -2.46
CA LEU A 428 20.03 0.72 -3.81
C LEU A 428 19.84 2.17 -4.32
N PRO A 429 20.72 2.65 -5.24
CA PRO A 429 20.55 3.96 -5.85
C PRO A 429 19.15 4.14 -6.44
N GLY A 430 18.43 5.18 -5.98
CA GLY A 430 17.01 5.33 -6.27
C GLY A 430 16.39 6.47 -5.48
N ALA A 431 15.05 6.54 -5.39
CA ALA A 431 14.38 7.64 -4.70
C ALA A 431 14.73 7.71 -3.20
N GLY A 432 14.83 6.55 -2.52
CA GLY A 432 15.22 6.49 -1.09
C GLY A 432 16.73 6.56 -0.84
N ASN A 433 17.54 6.51 -1.89
CA ASN A 433 18.98 6.72 -1.86
C ASN A 433 19.43 7.52 -3.09
N MET A 434 18.94 8.77 -3.19
CA MET A 434 19.06 9.58 -4.40
C MET A 434 20.48 10.03 -4.73
N PHE A 435 21.38 9.98 -3.74
CA PHE A 435 22.81 10.25 -3.92
C PHE A 435 23.64 8.99 -4.14
N GLY A 436 23.02 7.80 -4.11
CA GLY A 436 23.68 6.52 -4.34
C GLY A 436 24.69 6.16 -3.25
N THR A 437 24.47 6.60 -2.01
CA THR A 437 25.36 6.29 -0.88
C THR A 437 25.51 4.80 -0.70
N THR A 438 26.73 4.35 -0.48
CA THR A 438 27.08 2.95 -0.25
C THR A 438 28.40 2.86 0.51
N ASP A 439 28.68 1.69 1.07
CA ASP A 439 29.94 1.37 1.74
C ASP A 439 30.37 -0.07 1.45
N ALA A 440 31.55 -0.46 1.93
CA ALA A 440 32.13 -1.78 1.64
C ALA A 440 31.25 -2.94 2.15
N THR A 441 30.54 -2.78 3.27
CA THR A 441 29.65 -3.83 3.81
C THR A 441 28.44 -4.00 2.91
N VAL A 442 27.79 -2.89 2.53
CA VAL A 442 26.63 -2.90 1.62
C VAL A 442 27.03 -3.48 0.25
N GLN A 443 28.16 -3.05 -0.31
CA GLN A 443 28.69 -3.56 -1.58
C GLN A 443 29.01 -5.06 -1.54
N GLY A 444 29.47 -5.56 -0.38
CA GLY A 444 29.79 -6.98 -0.20
C GLY A 444 28.56 -7.87 0.00
N LEU A 445 27.52 -7.38 0.66
CA LEU A 445 26.31 -8.16 1.00
C LEU A 445 25.29 -8.19 -0.14
N LEU A 446 25.06 -7.06 -0.83
CA LEU A 446 23.99 -6.97 -1.83
C LEU A 446 24.10 -8.02 -2.95
N PRO A 447 25.27 -8.27 -3.57
CA PRO A 447 25.37 -9.29 -4.62
C PRO A 447 25.13 -10.72 -4.12
N LYS A 448 25.44 -11.00 -2.83
CA LYS A 448 25.18 -12.31 -2.23
C LYS A 448 23.68 -12.50 -2.01
N ILE A 449 23.02 -11.52 -1.39
CA ILE A 449 21.57 -11.50 -1.17
C ILE A 449 20.83 -11.66 -2.49
N GLN A 450 21.27 -10.95 -3.54
CA GLN A 450 20.62 -10.97 -4.84
C GLN A 450 20.64 -12.36 -5.49
N LYS A 451 21.77 -13.08 -5.37
CA LYS A 451 21.99 -14.37 -6.05
C LYS A 451 21.51 -15.56 -5.22
N ALA A 452 21.55 -15.45 -3.90
CA ALA A 452 21.21 -16.52 -2.96
C ALA A 452 19.70 -16.85 -2.97
N SER A 453 19.35 -18.12 -2.77
CA SER A 453 17.95 -18.51 -2.51
C SER A 453 17.41 -17.79 -1.26
N PRO A 454 16.08 -17.68 -1.08
CA PRO A 454 15.51 -17.01 0.09
C PRO A 454 16.04 -17.56 1.42
N GLU A 455 16.26 -18.87 1.52
CA GLU A 455 16.81 -19.55 2.68
C GLU A 455 18.27 -19.19 2.94
N GLU A 456 19.10 -19.17 1.90
CA GLU A 456 20.53 -18.84 1.99
C GLU A 456 20.76 -17.35 2.27
N ALA A 457 19.87 -16.47 1.80
CA ALA A 457 20.00 -15.02 1.97
C ALA A 457 19.75 -14.53 3.40
N LYS A 458 19.11 -15.33 4.28
CA LYS A 458 18.63 -14.89 5.61
C LYS A 458 19.73 -14.27 6.48
N ALA A 459 20.91 -14.88 6.51
CA ALA A 459 22.04 -14.39 7.32
C ALA A 459 22.58 -13.06 6.79
N ASP A 460 22.79 -12.96 5.48
CA ASP A 460 23.30 -11.73 4.85
C ASP A 460 22.27 -10.59 4.94
N LEU A 461 20.97 -10.90 4.86
CA LEU A 461 19.87 -9.94 5.05
C LEU A 461 19.88 -9.36 6.47
N LYS A 462 20.03 -10.21 7.50
CA LYS A 462 20.15 -9.74 8.88
C LYS A 462 21.42 -8.92 9.09
N ALA A 463 22.56 -9.36 8.57
CA ALA A 463 23.81 -8.61 8.64
C ALA A 463 23.71 -7.23 7.95
N LEU A 464 23.00 -7.16 6.81
CA LEU A 464 22.74 -5.89 6.13
C LEU A 464 21.90 -4.97 7.02
N ASN A 465 20.80 -5.46 7.60
CA ASN A 465 19.95 -4.66 8.47
C ASN A 465 20.71 -4.16 9.73
N GLU A 466 21.46 -5.05 10.40
CA GLU A 466 22.31 -4.68 11.54
C GLU A 466 23.30 -3.56 11.18
N HIS A 467 23.93 -3.65 10.00
CA HIS A 467 24.84 -2.63 9.50
C HIS A 467 24.13 -1.30 9.22
N LEU A 468 22.97 -1.32 8.53
CA LEU A 468 22.21 -0.11 8.22
C LEU A 468 21.73 0.62 9.46
N VAL A 469 21.30 -0.13 10.50
CA VAL A 469 20.91 0.43 11.80
C VAL A 469 22.14 0.99 12.51
N LYS A 470 23.24 0.24 12.58
CA LYS A 470 24.49 0.69 13.23
C LYS A 470 25.05 1.97 12.60
N GLU A 471 25.08 2.05 11.27
CA GLU A 471 25.57 3.22 10.53
C GLU A 471 24.52 4.35 10.45
N ALA A 472 23.37 4.18 11.11
CA ALA A 472 22.27 5.14 11.18
C ALA A 472 21.89 5.69 9.80
N TRP A 473 21.68 4.80 8.83
CA TRP A 473 21.26 5.20 7.48
C TRP A 473 19.86 5.84 7.46
N PHE A 474 19.09 5.68 8.54
CA PHE A 474 17.72 6.15 8.67
C PHE A 474 17.49 6.65 10.10
N VAL A 475 16.44 7.45 10.28
CA VAL A 475 15.90 7.78 11.62
C VAL A 475 14.41 7.41 11.66
N PRO A 476 14.06 6.11 11.76
CA PRO A 476 12.66 5.69 11.91
C PRO A 476 12.11 6.15 13.27
N PHE A 477 10.81 6.42 13.34
CA PHE A 477 10.13 6.81 14.59
C PHE A 477 9.28 5.66 15.13
N TYR A 478 8.33 5.19 14.32
CA TYR A 478 7.40 4.11 14.67
C TYR A 478 6.71 3.55 13.42
N ARG A 479 6.32 2.28 13.49
CA ARG A 479 5.33 1.64 12.62
C ARG A 479 3.95 2.17 12.99
N MET A 480 3.22 2.71 12.04
CA MET A 480 1.87 3.22 12.30
C MET A 480 0.87 2.07 12.32
N THR A 481 0.01 2.04 13.33
CA THR A 481 -1.17 1.18 13.30
C THR A 481 -2.27 1.87 12.49
N TYR A 482 -2.68 1.22 11.41
CA TYR A 482 -3.88 1.50 10.64
C TYR A 482 -5.03 0.63 11.14
N LEU A 483 -6.26 1.10 10.92
CA LEU A 483 -7.46 0.40 11.35
C LEU A 483 -8.36 0.16 10.13
N HIS A 484 -8.48 -1.11 9.73
CA HIS A 484 -9.56 -1.53 8.86
C HIS A 484 -10.85 -1.52 9.66
N VAL A 485 -11.88 -0.90 9.12
CA VAL A 485 -13.19 -0.75 9.77
C VAL A 485 -14.26 -1.26 8.83
N SER A 486 -15.21 -2.02 9.38
CA SER A 486 -16.45 -2.38 8.70
C SER A 486 -17.66 -2.07 9.59
N ASP A 487 -18.82 -1.86 8.98
CA ASP A 487 -20.12 -1.77 9.66
C ASP A 487 -20.62 -3.11 10.25
N GLY A 488 -19.81 -4.17 10.14
CA GLY A 488 -20.13 -5.51 10.61
C GLY A 488 -20.75 -6.41 9.56
N SER A 489 -21.03 -5.92 8.35
CA SER A 489 -21.47 -6.73 7.21
C SER A 489 -20.31 -7.30 6.39
N VAL A 490 -19.10 -6.74 6.54
CA VAL A 490 -17.91 -7.12 5.78
C VAL A 490 -16.79 -7.58 6.72
N LYS A 491 -16.24 -8.75 6.46
CA LYS A 491 -14.95 -9.18 6.98
C LYS A 491 -13.84 -8.70 6.05
N VAL A 492 -12.97 -7.83 6.57
CA VAL A 492 -11.76 -7.37 5.89
C VAL A 492 -10.57 -8.19 6.38
N THR A 493 -9.80 -8.77 5.45
CA THR A 493 -8.55 -9.48 5.74
C THR A 493 -7.36 -8.62 5.31
N PRO A 494 -6.56 -8.07 6.25
CA PRO A 494 -5.33 -7.35 5.92
C PRO A 494 -4.42 -8.15 5.00
N GLN A 495 -3.63 -7.45 4.19
CA GLN A 495 -2.66 -8.08 3.29
C GLN A 495 -1.27 -7.54 3.56
N ALA A 496 -0.31 -8.44 3.73
CA ALA A 496 1.10 -8.14 3.86
C ALA A 496 1.56 -7.13 2.79
N GLY A 497 2.20 -6.05 3.23
CA GLY A 497 2.73 -4.99 2.36
C GLY A 497 1.74 -4.01 1.74
N MET A 498 0.45 -4.09 2.08
CA MET A 498 -0.58 -3.23 1.46
C MET A 498 -1.44 -2.55 2.51
N ALA A 499 -1.53 -1.22 2.44
CA ALA A 499 -2.45 -0.45 3.28
C ALA A 499 -3.91 -0.90 3.06
N VAL A 500 -4.31 -0.92 1.79
CA VAL A 500 -5.64 -1.36 1.34
C VAL A 500 -5.46 -2.77 0.75
N PRO A 501 -6.10 -3.79 1.33
CA PRO A 501 -5.94 -5.15 0.86
C PRO A 501 -6.64 -5.32 -0.50
N SER A 502 -6.29 -6.41 -1.18
CA SER A 502 -6.89 -6.73 -2.47
C SER A 502 -8.41 -6.90 -2.39
N VAL A 503 -9.11 -6.68 -3.51
CA VAL A 503 -10.55 -6.93 -3.63
C VAL A 503 -10.92 -8.39 -3.30
N TYR A 504 -9.96 -9.31 -3.42
CA TYR A 504 -10.08 -10.73 -3.05
C TYR A 504 -10.13 -10.98 -1.54
N ASN A 505 -9.80 -9.98 -0.71
CA ASN A 505 -9.65 -10.13 0.74
C ASN A 505 -10.85 -9.58 1.53
N TYR A 506 -11.95 -9.29 0.84
CA TYR A 506 -13.23 -8.89 1.43
C TYR A 506 -14.23 -10.04 1.30
N ALA A 507 -14.89 -10.38 2.40
CA ALA A 507 -15.92 -11.41 2.43
C ALA A 507 -17.10 -10.97 3.32
N PRO A 508 -18.33 -11.46 3.11
CA PRO A 508 -19.43 -11.18 4.02
C PRO A 508 -19.09 -11.64 5.44
N ALA A 509 -19.40 -10.82 6.44
CA ALA A 509 -19.36 -11.24 7.82
C ALA A 509 -20.47 -12.28 8.06
N LYS A 510 -20.13 -13.37 8.78
CA LYS A 510 -21.07 -14.44 9.11
C LYS A 510 -21.98 -14.07 10.26
#